data_AF-A0AAW7KQ82-F1
#
_entry.id   AF-A0AAW7KQ82-F1
#
_cell.length_a   1.000
_cell.length_b   1.000
_cell.length_c   1.000
_cell.angle_alpha   90.00
_cell.angle_beta   90.00
_cell.angle_gamma   90.00
#
_symmetry.space_group_name_H-M   'P 1'
#
loop_
_entity.id
_entity.type
_entity.pdbx_description
1 polymer ?
#
loop_
_entity_poly.entity_id
_entity_poly.type
_entity_poly.pdbx_seq_one_letter_code
_entity_poly.pdbx_strand_id
1 'polypeptide(L)' 'MFSQIFLAIVAIFLFYLGIVEKSILNVGIGFILIMVSAARFYAAKSGSSVQEEFDKWRAKRNNEINGE' A
#
# COMPACT_ATOMS: atom_id res chain seq x y z
N MET A 1 -12.79 10.13 -9.49
CA MET A 1 -12.88 11.37 -8.70
C MET A 1 -12.33 11.22 -7.28
N PHE A 2 -12.89 10.37 -6.40
CA PHE A 2 -12.40 10.23 -5.02
C PHE A 2 -10.91 9.82 -4.90
N SER A 3 -10.46 8.84 -5.69
CA SER A 3 -9.06 8.38 -5.68
C SER A 3 -8.06 9.46 -6.11
N GLN A 4 -8.45 10.32 -7.05
CA GLN A 4 -7.62 11.44 -7.53
C GLN A 4 -7.49 12.52 -6.47
N ILE A 5 -8.58 12.86 -5.78
CA ILE A 5 -8.58 13.83 -4.67
C ILE A 5 -7.76 13.30 -3.50
N PHE A 6 -7.91 12.01 -3.17
CA PHE A 6 -7.10 11.37 -2.13
C PHE A 6 -5.60 11.40 -2.46
N LEU A 7 -5.22 11.02 -3.68
CA LEU A 7 -3.82 11.07 -4.13
C LEU A 7 -3.25 12.49 -4.09
N ALA A 8 -4.05 13.51 -4.46
CA ALA A 8 -3.62 14.90 -4.38
C ALA A 8 -3.34 15.34 -2.93
N ILE A 9 -4.18 14.94 -1.97
CA ILE A 9 -3.97 15.23 -0.54
C ILE A 9 -2.72 14.51 -0.01
N VAL A 10 -2.53 13.24 -0.36
CA VAL A 10 -1.32 12.46 -0.01
C VAL A 10 -0.07 13.13 -0.57
N ALA A 11 -0.09 13.58 -1.83
CA ALA A 11 1.04 14.26 -2.45
C ALA A 11 1.38 15.57 -1.72
N ILE A 12 0.38 16.40 -1.39
CA ILE A 12 0.58 17.64 -0.64
C ILE A 12 1.16 17.36 0.76
N PHE A 13 0.67 16.32 1.44
CA PHE A 13 1.17 15.92 2.75
C PHE A 13 2.64 15.48 2.72
N LEU A 14 3.02 14.64 1.75
CA LEU A 14 4.42 14.22 1.58
C LEU A 14 5.33 15.40 1.19
N PHE A 15 4.82 16.33 0.39
CA PHE A 15 5.54 17.53 -0.01
C PHE A 15 5.79 18.47 1.18
N TYR A 16 4.79 18.63 2.06
CA TYR A 16 4.93 19.37 3.31
C TYR A 16 6.02 18.77 4.20
N LEU A 17 6.00 17.45 4.43
CA LEU A 17 7.02 16.77 5.23
C LEU A 17 8.43 16.91 4.61
N GLY A 18 8.55 16.83 3.29
CA GLY A 18 9.82 16.97 2.61
C GLY A 18 10.40 18.38 2.65
N ILE A 19 9.58 19.41 2.47
CA ILE A 19 10.05 20.80 2.34
C ILE A 19 10.08 21.52 3.69
N VAL A 20 9.03 21.39 4.49
CA VAL A 20 8.89 22.14 5.75
C VAL A 20 9.71 21.50 6.86
N GLU A 21 9.61 20.18 7.01
CA GLU A 21 10.37 19.48 8.04
C GLU A 21 11.79 19.10 7.60
N LYS A 22 12.11 19.22 6.30
CA LYS A 22 13.42 18.84 5.72
C LYS A 22 13.88 17.44 6.12
N SER A 23 12.95 16.56 6.47
CA SER A 23 13.23 15.24 7.03
C SER A 23 12.73 14.19 6.05
N ILE A 24 13.66 13.67 5.25
CA ILE A 24 13.36 12.60 4.30
C ILE A 24 12.91 11.30 4.98
N LEU A 25 13.32 11.11 6.25
CA LEU A 25 12.83 10.01 7.09
C LEU A 25 11.34 10.16 7.40
N ASN A 26 10.85 11.37 7.66
CA ASN A 26 9.43 11.60 7.93
C ASN A 26 8.58 11.39 6.67
N VAL A 27 9.11 11.74 5.49
CA VAL A 27 8.49 11.39 4.21
C VAL A 27 8.37 9.87 4.06
N GLY A 28 9.45 9.14 4.35
CA GLY A 28 9.47 7.67 4.31
C GLY A 28 8.45 7.03 5.26
N ILE A 29 8.42 7.48 6.53
CA ILE A 29 7.46 6.99 7.54
C ILE A 29 6.02 7.32 7.13
N GLY A 30 5.76 8.52 6.62
CA GLY A 30 4.45 8.91 6.10
C GLY A 30 3.98 8.00 4.98
N PHE A 31 4.88 7.63 4.06
CA PHE A 31 4.57 6.70 2.98
C PHE A 31 4.21 5.30 3.50
N ILE A 32 4.96 4.79 4.48
CA ILE A 32 4.70 3.49 5.12
C ILE A 32 3.32 3.50 5.80
N LEU A 33 2.98 4.55 6.54
CA LEU A 33 1.69 4.65 7.23
C LEU A 33 0.49 4.64 6.26
N ILE A 34 0.64 5.30 5.11
CA ILE A 34 -0.39 5.34 4.06
C ILE A 34 -0.52 3.95 3.41
N MET A 35 0.60 3.29 3.09
CA MET A 35 0.61 1.93 2.55
C MET A 35 -0.01 0.91 3.51
N VAL A 36 0.32 0.95 4.79
CA VAL A 36 -0.26 0.05 5.81
C VAL A 36 -1.76 0.27 5.94
N SER A 37 -2.22 1.53 5.91
CA SER A 37 -3.65 1.85 5.98
C SER A 37 -4.40 1.37 4.74
N ALA A 38 -3.82 1.54 3.55
CA ALA A 38 -4.38 1.01 2.31
C ALA A 38 -4.43 -0.52 2.31
N ALA A 39 -3.37 -1.19 2.75
CA ALA A 39 -3.30 -2.64 2.87
C ALA A 39 -4.36 -3.18 3.85
N ARG A 40 -4.52 -2.54 5.01
CA ARG A 40 -5.56 -2.90 6.00
C ARG A 40 -6.96 -2.66 5.46
N PHE A 41 -7.20 -1.54 4.77
CA PHE A 41 -8.47 -1.27 4.12
C PHE A 41 -8.80 -2.32 3.06
N TYR A 42 -7.80 -2.73 2.26
CA TYR A 42 -7.99 -3.74 1.23
C TYR A 42 -8.27 -5.12 1.83
N ALA A 43 -7.53 -5.53 2.86
CA ALA A 43 -7.76 -6.77 3.59
C ALA A 43 -9.14 -6.81 4.28
N ALA A 44 -9.56 -5.69 4.88
CA ALA A 44 -10.90 -5.57 5.47
C ALA A 44 -12.01 -5.63 4.40
N LYS A 45 -11.75 -5.11 3.20
CA LYS A 45 -12.70 -5.13 2.08
C LYS A 45 -12.77 -6.48 1.37
N SER A 46 -11.66 -7.19 1.20
CA SER A 46 -11.63 -8.50 0.56
C SER A 46 -12.06 -9.62 1.50
N GLY A 47 -12.19 -9.35 2.81
CA GLY A 47 -12.46 -10.36 3.83
C GLY A 47 -11.35 -11.41 3.95
N SER A 48 -10.24 -11.19 3.25
CA SER A 48 -9.13 -12.11 3.09
C SER A 48 -7.90 -11.42 3.66
N SER A 49 -7.18 -12.15 4.51
CA SER A 49 -5.95 -11.61 5.09
C SER A 49 -4.90 -11.42 3.98
N VAL A 50 -4.02 -10.43 4.12
CA VAL A 50 -2.86 -10.25 3.19
C VAL A 50 -2.06 -11.54 3.07
N GLN A 51 -2.01 -12.34 4.13
CA GLN A 51 -1.39 -13.66 4.18
C GLN A 51 -2.09 -14.67 3.27
N GLU A 52 -3.42 -14.68 3.26
CA GLU A 52 -4.24 -15.57 2.44
C GLU A 52 -4.18 -15.20 0.95
N GLU A 53 -4.17 -13.90 0.62
CA GLU A 53 -3.93 -13.42 -0.74
C GLU A 53 -2.50 -13.75 -1.22
N PHE A 54 -1.50 -13.63 -0.35
CA PHE A 54 -0.12 -13.99 -0.67
C PHE A 54 0.08 -15.50 -0.83
N ASP A 55 -0.58 -16.32 -0.01
CA ASP A 55 -0.57 -17.77 -0.15
C ASP A 55 -1.29 -18.22 -1.42
N LYS A 56 -2.41 -17.60 -1.78
CA LYS A 56 -3.09 -17.83 -3.08
C LYS A 56 -2.21 -17.45 -4.25
N TRP A 57 -1.52 -16.30 -4.19
CA TRP A 57 -0.57 -15.90 -5.21
C TRP A 57 0.60 -16.88 -5.33
N ARG A 58 1.16 -17.32 -4.20
CA ARG A 58 2.27 -18.29 -4.16
C ARG A 58 1.85 -19.64 -4.72
N ALA A 59 0.66 -20.14 -4.35
CA ALA A 59 0.10 -21.38 -4.87
C ALA A 59 -0.15 -21.30 -6.38
N LYS A 60 -0.70 -20.17 -6.88
CA LYS A 60 -0.94 -19.95 -8.31
C LYS A 60 0.38 -19.94 -9.11
N ARG A 61 1.42 -19.29 -8.59
CA ARG A 61 2.76 -19.29 -9.19
C ARG A 61 3.40 -20.68 -9.20
N ASN A 62 3.17 -21.50 -8.17
CA ASN A 62 3.69 -22.86 -8.13
C ASN A 62 3.01 -23.79 -9.13
N ASN A 63 1.70 -23.64 -9.37
CA ASN A 63 1.00 -24.37 -10.43
C ASN A 63 1.46 -23.94 -11.84
N GLU A 64 1.72 -22.64 -12.07
CA GLU A 64 2.28 -22.18 -13.35
C GLU A 64 3.71 -22.69 -13.62
N ILE A 65 4.51 -22.93 -12.58
CA ILE A 65 5.89 -23.45 -12.72
C ILE A 65 5.91 -24.98 -12.84
N ASN A 66 5.02 -25.68 -12.15
CA ASN A 66 4.97 -27.14 -12.17
C ASN A 66 4.11 -27.72 -13.30
N GLY A 67 3.45 -26.88 -14.11
CA GLY A 67 2.82 -27.29 -15.36
C GLY A 67 1.74 -28.35 -15.20
N GLU A 68 0.56 -27.94 -14.73
CA GLU A 68 -0.70 -28.50 -15.22
C GLU A 68 -1.34 -27.54 -16.23
#